data_AF-A0A0G3GLS9-F1
#
_entry.id   AF-A0A0G3GLS9-F1
#
_cell.length_a   1.000
_cell.length_b   1.000
_cell.length_c   1.000
_cell.angle_alpha   90.00
_cell.angle_beta   90.00
_cell.angle_gamma   90.00
#
_symmetry.space_group_name_H-M   'P 1'
#
loop_
_entity.id
_entity.type
_entity.pdbx_description
1 polymer ?
#
loop_
_entity_poly.entity_id
_entity_poly.type
_entity_poly.pdbx_seq_one_letter_code
_entity_poly.pdbx_strand_id
1 'polypeptide(L)'
;MLTTVSMILQIVAALFILGTVIALWRAPDALTRINVMGPTTGVALPLLAVAKLLEDFAAGPVDANSVVRVVLVICGLWIVAAVSSFYMARAIHDAVESL
;
A
#
# COMPACT_ATOMS: atom_id res chain seq x y z
N MET A 1 24.01 8.88 -0.93
CA MET A 1 23.78 7.46 -1.28
C MET A 1 22.42 6.98 -0.78
N LEU A 2 22.12 7.09 0.52
CA LEU A 2 20.82 6.69 1.09
C LEU A 2 19.61 7.46 0.52
N THR A 3 19.77 8.77 0.31
CA THR A 3 18.76 9.64 -0.31
C THR A 3 18.43 9.25 -1.75
N THR A 4 19.43 8.83 -2.53
CA THR A 4 19.24 8.32 -3.89
C THR A 4 18.41 7.05 -3.89
N VAL A 5 18.66 6.14 -2.94
CA VAL A 5 17.87 4.90 -2.80
C VAL A 5 16.42 5.23 -2.41
N SER A 6 16.21 6.14 -1.44
CA SER A 6 14.85 6.61 -1.09
C SER A 6 14.09 7.12 -2.32
N MET A 7 14.72 8.00 -3.11
CA MET A 7 14.11 8.57 -4.31
C MET A 7 13.70 7.48 -5.32
N ILE A 8 14.55 6.48 -5.53
CA ILE A 8 14.23 5.34 -6.40
C ILE A 8 13.02 4.57 -5.86
N LEU A 9 12.98 4.27 -4.56
CA LEU A 9 11.84 3.59 -3.92
C LEU A 9 10.54 4.39 -4.08
N GLN A 10 10.58 5.72 -3.94
CA GLN A 10 9.43 6.60 -4.12
C GLN A 10 8.92 6.60 -5.55
N ILE A 11 9.82 6.67 -6.54
CA ILE A 11 9.46 6.61 -7.96
C ILE A 11 8.81 5.26 -8.28
N VAL A 12 9.40 4.16 -7.82
CA VAL A 12 8.85 2.82 -8.02
C VAL A 12 7.46 2.70 -7.37
N ALA A 13 7.31 3.15 -6.13
CA ALA A 13 6.01 3.16 -5.45
C ALA A 13 4.97 4.00 -6.21
N ALA A 14 5.35 5.18 -6.70
CA ALA A 14 4.48 6.03 -7.51
C ALA A 14 4.01 5.31 -8.79
N LEU A 15 4.91 4.59 -9.47
CA LEU A 15 4.54 3.80 -10.65
C LEU A 15 3.54 2.68 -10.32
N PHE A 16 3.71 1.98 -9.19
CA PHE A 16 2.72 1.01 -8.72
C PHE A 16 1.36 1.64 -8.45
N ILE A 17 1.33 2.81 -7.79
CA ILE A 17 0.10 3.53 -7.50
C ILE A 17 -0.59 3.96 -8.80
N LEU A 18 0.15 4.57 -9.73
CA LEU A 18 -0.38 4.97 -11.04
C LEU A 18 -0.91 3.77 -11.83
N GLY A 19 -0.18 2.66 -11.83
CA GLY A 19 -0.61 1.40 -12.44
C GLY A 19 -1.92 0.88 -11.85
N THR A 20 -2.04 0.88 -10.51
CA THR A 20 -3.29 0.52 -9.82
C THR A 20 -4.43 1.45 -10.18
N VAL A 21 -4.22 2.77 -10.22
CA VAL A 21 -5.25 3.75 -10.60
C VAL A 21 -5.76 3.50 -12.02
N ILE A 22 -4.86 3.29 -12.98
CA ILE A 22 -5.22 2.97 -14.36
C ILE A 22 -5.99 1.66 -14.44
N ALA A 23 -5.54 0.63 -13.71
CA ALA A 23 -6.22 -0.66 -13.66
C ALA A 23 -7.63 -0.54 -13.04
N LEU A 24 -7.78 0.26 -11.99
CA LEU A 24 -9.06 0.49 -11.32
C LEU A 24 -10.06 1.18 -12.25
N TRP A 25 -9.61 2.18 -13.03
CA TRP A 25 -10.44 2.83 -14.04
C TRP A 25 -10.91 1.88 -15.15
N ARG A 26 -10.09 0.87 -15.48
CA ARG A 26 -10.41 -0.11 -16.53
C ARG A 26 -11.21 -1.31 -16.01
N ALA A 27 -11.34 -1.47 -14.69
CA ALA A 27 -11.96 -2.66 -14.12
C ALA A 27 -13.49 -2.63 -14.30
N PRO A 28 -14.09 -3.69 -14.87
CA PRO A 28 -15.50 -3.71 -15.29
C PRO A 28 -16.46 -3.92 -14.12
N ASP A 29 -16.05 -4.65 -13.09
CA ASP A 29 -16.89 -5.04 -11.95
C ASP A 29 -16.24 -4.69 -10.61
N ALA A 30 -17.06 -4.70 -9.56
CA ALA A 30 -16.64 -4.32 -8.22
C ALA A 30 -15.63 -5.30 -7.59
N LEU A 31 -15.73 -6.61 -7.86
CA LEU A 31 -14.80 -7.61 -7.31
C LEU A 31 -13.41 -7.47 -7.93
N THR A 32 -13.35 -7.30 -9.24
CA THR A 32 -12.09 -7.02 -9.95
C THR A 32 -11.46 -5.74 -9.43
N ARG A 33 -12.24 -4.68 -9.21
CA ARG A 33 -11.73 -3.41 -8.63
C ARG A 33 -11.09 -3.57 -7.26
N ILE A 34 -11.66 -4.42 -6.40
CA ILE A 34 -11.06 -4.70 -5.08
C ILE A 34 -9.74 -5.44 -5.25
N ASN A 35 -9.70 -6.43 -6.12
CA ASN A 35 -8.50 -7.24 -6.31
C ASN A 35 -7.35 -6.45 -6.95
N VAL A 36 -7.63 -5.47 -7.83
CA VAL A 36 -6.56 -4.65 -8.45
C VAL A 36 -5.94 -3.64 -7.49
N MET A 37 -6.48 -3.42 -6.28
CA MET A 37 -5.89 -2.51 -5.30
C MET A 37 -4.65 -3.09 -4.59
N GLY A 38 -4.44 -4.41 -4.70
CA GLY A 38 -3.33 -5.13 -4.06
C GLY A 38 -1.92 -4.56 -4.29
N PRO A 39 -1.53 -4.13 -5.51
CA PRO A 39 -0.19 -3.56 -5.73
C PRO A 39 0.05 -2.26 -4.97
N THR A 40 -0.97 -1.42 -4.80
CA THR A 40 -0.83 -0.18 -4.02
C THR A 40 -0.73 -0.47 -2.53
N THR A 41 -1.64 -1.26 -1.98
CA THR A 41 -1.70 -1.54 -0.54
C THR A 41 -0.64 -2.52 -0.07
N GLY A 42 -0.34 -3.53 -0.88
CA GLY A 42 0.60 -4.60 -0.56
C GLY A 42 2.07 -4.22 -0.80
N VAL A 43 2.36 -3.33 -1.76
CA VAL A 43 3.74 -3.06 -2.21
C VAL A 43 4.10 -1.58 -2.15
N ALA A 44 3.33 -0.70 -2.82
CA ALA A 44 3.70 0.70 -2.95
C ALA A 44 3.77 1.44 -1.61
N LEU A 45 2.75 1.29 -0.77
CA LEU A 45 2.69 1.95 0.53
C LEU A 45 3.79 1.46 1.50
N PRO A 46 4.09 0.15 1.62
CA PRO A 46 5.26 -0.31 2.36
C PRO A 46 6.58 0.23 1.83
N LEU A 47 6.75 0.30 0.50
CA LEU A 47 7.93 0.90 -0.12
C LEU A 47 8.10 2.37 0.31
N LEU A 48 7.03 3.16 0.34
CA LEU A 48 7.07 4.55 0.80
C LEU A 48 7.44 4.67 2.28
N ALA A 49 6.93 3.77 3.13
CA ALA A 49 7.29 3.74 4.55
C ALA A 49 8.79 3.47 4.76
N VAL A 50 9.35 2.53 3.99
CA VAL A 50 10.80 2.24 4.00
C VAL A 50 11.61 3.41 3.43
N ALA A 51 11.16 4.03 2.33
CA ALA A 51 11.81 5.20 1.75
C ALA A 51 11.92 6.34 2.78
N LYS A 52 10.84 6.62 3.50
CA LYS A 52 10.82 7.63 4.56
C LYS A 52 11.82 7.33 5.67
N LEU A 53 11.93 6.05 6.08
CA LEU A 53 12.91 5.62 7.08
C LEU A 53 14.36 5.86 6.61
N LEU A 54 14.64 5.59 5.33
CA LEU A 54 15.96 5.86 4.74
C LEU A 54 16.28 7.36 4.69
N GLU A 55 15.29 8.21 4.48
CA GLU A 55 15.48 9.66 4.57
C GLU A 55 15.77 10.13 5.99
N ASP A 56 15.07 9.57 6.98
CA ASP A 56 15.34 9.89 8.38
C ASP A 56 16.77 9.49 8.79
N PHE A 57 17.23 8.32 8.33
CA PHE A 57 18.62 7.89 8.52
C PHE A 57 19.65 8.79 7.82
N ALA A 58 19.27 9.42 6.70
CA ALA A 58 20.14 10.35 6.01
C ALA A 58 20.20 11.73 6.68
N ALA A 59 19.14 12.11 7.40
CA ALA A 59 19.00 13.44 8.01
C ALA A 59 19.68 13.59 9.37
N GLY A 60 19.99 12.49 10.07
CA GLY A 60 20.66 12.56 11.37
C GLY A 60 20.57 11.27 12.19
N PRO A 61 20.93 11.31 13.48
CA PRO A 61 20.82 10.16 14.37
C PRO A 61 19.35 9.77 14.55
N VAL A 62 19.04 8.52 14.21
CA VAL A 62 17.68 7.96 14.25
C VAL A 62 17.50 7.13 15.52
N ASP A 63 16.40 7.37 16.21
CA ASP A 63 15.97 6.57 17.35
C ASP A 63 15.49 5.18 16.88
N ALA A 64 15.82 4.13 17.63
CA ALA A 64 15.39 2.76 17.34
C ALA A 64 13.85 2.63 17.23
N ASN A 65 13.13 3.53 17.90
CA ASN A 65 11.68 3.67 17.80
C ASN A 65 11.18 3.92 16.37
N SER A 66 11.93 4.63 15.53
CA SER A 66 11.53 4.91 14.14
C SER A 66 11.43 3.65 13.31
N VAL A 67 12.32 2.68 13.54
CA VAL A 67 12.30 1.38 12.85
C VAL A 67 11.07 0.58 13.27
N VAL A 68 10.80 0.51 14.58
CA VAL A 68 9.63 -0.19 15.13
C VAL A 68 8.34 0.42 14.59
N ARG A 69 8.26 1.76 14.54
CA ARG A 69 7.10 2.46 14.02
C ARG A 69 6.82 2.12 12.55
N VAL A 70 7.85 2.03 11.72
CA VAL A 70 7.70 1.67 10.30
C VAL A 70 7.22 0.23 10.15
N VAL A 71 7.75 -0.71 10.93
CA VAL A 71 7.25 -2.10 10.95
C VAL A 71 5.78 -2.14 11.35
N LEU A 72 5.39 -1.43 12.41
CA LEU A 72 4.00 -1.35 12.86
C LEU A 72 3.08 -0.72 11.80
N VAL A 73 3.55 0.30 11.08
CA VAL A 73 2.80 0.92 9.97
C VAL A 73 2.56 -0.09 8.85
N ILE A 74 3.58 -0.86 8.45
CA ILE A 74 3.45 -1.86 7.38
C ILE A 74 2.50 -2.99 7.83
N CYS A 75 2.68 -3.52 9.03
CA CYS A 75 1.80 -4.56 9.58
C CYS A 75 0.36 -4.07 9.70
N GLY A 76 0.16 -2.89 10.28
CA GLY A 76 -1.18 -2.29 10.43
C GLY A 76 -1.85 -2.07 9.08
N LEU A 77 -1.11 -1.57 8.09
CA LEU A 77 -1.59 -1.41 6.72
C LEU A 77 -2.06 -2.74 6.12
N TRP A 78 -1.25 -3.79 6.20
CA TRP A 78 -1.60 -5.09 5.62
C TRP A 78 -2.80 -5.74 6.32
N ILE A 79 -2.88 -5.65 7.64
CA ILE A 79 -4.02 -6.16 8.41
C ILE A 79 -5.30 -5.43 7.98
N VAL A 80 -5.30 -4.10 7.96
CA VAL A 80 -6.48 -3.32 7.59
C VAL A 80 -6.87 -3.56 6.13
N ALA A 81 -5.90 -3.64 5.22
CA ALA A 81 -6.16 -3.93 3.82
C ALA A 81 -6.80 -5.32 3.61
N ALA A 82 -6.32 -6.35 4.31
CA ALA A 82 -6.89 -7.69 4.25
C ALA A 82 -8.33 -7.72 4.78
N VAL A 83 -8.56 -7.13 5.95
CA VAL A 83 -9.89 -7.09 6.59
C VAL A 83 -10.89 -6.31 5.74
N SER A 84 -10.49 -5.15 5.22
CA SER A 84 -11.35 -4.32 4.36
C SER A 84 -11.74 -5.03 3.07
N SER A 85 -10.79 -5.76 2.46
CA SER A 85 -11.04 -6.51 1.21
C SER A 85 -12.02 -7.66 1.45
N PHE A 86 -11.92 -8.35 2.58
CA PHE A 86 -12.85 -9.41 2.97
C PHE A 86 -14.27 -8.88 3.16
N TYR A 87 -14.44 -7.81 3.95
CA TYR A 87 -15.76 -7.20 4.18
C TYR A 87 -16.39 -6.69 2.88
N MET A 88 -15.60 -6.05 2.01
CA MET A 88 -16.12 -5.55 0.73
C MET A 88 -16.56 -6.70 -0.20
N ALA A 89 -15.77 -7.77 -0.29
CA ALA A 89 -16.14 -8.94 -1.08
C ALA A 89 -17.43 -9.61 -0.56
N ARG A 90 -17.56 -9.74 0.76
CA ARG A 90 -18.78 -10.29 1.38
C ARG A 90 -20.00 -9.41 1.13
N ALA A 91 -19.87 -8.10 1.31
CA ALA A 91 -20.97 -7.17 1.07
C ALA A 91 -21.46 -7.20 -0.39
N ILE A 92 -20.55 -7.35 -1.35
CA ILE A 92 -20.93 -7.50 -2.77
C ILE A 92 -21.68 -8.81 -3.00
N HIS A 93 -21.22 -9.92 -2.39
CA HIS A 93 -21.89 -11.20 -2.52
C HIS A 93 -23.32 -11.14 -1.99
N ASP A 94 -23.51 -10.59 -0.78
CA ASP A 94 -24.82 -10.46 -0.15
C ASP A 94 -25.74 -9.52 -0.96
N ALA A 95 -25.19 -8.45 -1.56
CA ALA A 95 -25.97 -7.53 -2.40
C ALA A 95 -26.49 -8.20 -3.69
N VAL A 96 -25.72 -9.12 -4.29
CA VAL A 96 -26.14 -9.82 -5.51
C VAL A 96 -27.25 -10.84 -5.23
N GLU A 97 -27.23 -11.52 -4.08
CA GLU A 97 -28.27 -12.50 -3.70
C GLU A 97 -29.63 -11.82 -3.40
N SER A 98 -29.64 -10.53 -3.08
CA SER A 98 -30.85 -9.77 -2.77
C SER A 98 -31.65 -9.26 -3.99
N LEU A 99 -31.15 -9.48 -5.21
CA LEU A 99 -31.75 -9.05 -6.50
C LEU A 99 -32.39 -10.22 -7.23
#